data_AF-A0A4R9L8I2-F1
#
_entry.id   AF-A0A4R9L8I2-F1
#
_cell.length_a   1.000
_cell.length_b   1.000
_cell.length_c   1.000
_cell.angle_alpha   90.00
_cell.angle_beta   90.00
_cell.angle_gamma   90.00
#
_symmetry.space_group_name_H-M   'P 1'
#
loop_
_entity.id
_entity.type
_entity.pdbx_description
1 polymer ?
#
loop_
_entity_poly.entity_id
_entity_poly.type
_entity_poly.pdbx_seq_one_letter_code
_entity_poly.pdbx_strand_id
1 'polypeptide(L)'
;MKYLFLMILSFFLLAQSVPAQSPVCSEVCGFYSGCVEQNAPRKLSADEKTKVKAGCLNSCKKHSQAVAACFENHKNQCKPFNDCIVNAYNANKK
;
A
#
# COMPACT_ATOMS: atom_id res chain seq x y z
N MET A 1 -39.93 8.62 18.29
CA MET A 1 -38.61 9.28 18.29
C MET A 1 -37.48 8.48 18.98
N LYS A 2 -37.72 7.44 19.79
CA LYS A 2 -36.63 6.67 20.45
C LYS A 2 -35.93 5.65 19.53
N TYR A 3 -36.66 5.06 18.58
CA TYR A 3 -36.14 4.02 17.68
C TYR A 3 -35.31 4.54 16.51
N LEU A 4 -35.50 5.81 16.12
CA LEU A 4 -34.72 6.46 15.06
C LEU A 4 -33.27 6.71 15.51
N PHE A 5 -33.06 7.00 16.79
CA PHE A 5 -31.73 7.22 17.37
C PHE A 5 -30.92 5.91 17.45
N LEU A 6 -31.59 4.78 17.71
CA LEU A 6 -30.96 3.45 17.78
C LEU A 6 -30.52 2.93 16.40
N MET A 7 -31.25 3.27 15.32
CA MET A 7 -30.89 2.86 13.96
C MET A 7 -29.70 3.64 13.38
N ILE A 8 -29.45 4.87 13.84
CA ILE A 8 -28.30 5.66 13.41
C ILE A 8 -27.02 5.17 14.11
N LEU A 9 -27.12 4.72 15.36
CA LEU A 9 -25.97 4.20 16.13
C LEU A 9 -25.45 2.86 15.58
N SER A 10 -26.34 2.00 15.08
CA SER A 10 -25.96 0.70 14.51
C SER A 10 -25.23 0.83 13.16
N PHE A 11 -25.48 1.89 12.39
CA PHE A 11 -24.69 2.18 11.17
C PHE A 11 -23.25 2.62 11.47
N PHE A 12 -23.00 3.27 12.61
CA PHE A 12 -21.66 3.70 13.01
C PHE A 12 -20.74 2.55 13.46
N LEU A 13 -21.31 1.42 13.88
CA LEU A 13 -20.55 0.25 14.31
C LEU A 13 -20.13 -0.68 13.15
N LEU A 14 -20.80 -0.59 12.00
CA LEU A 14 -20.47 -1.37 10.80
C LEU A 14 -19.36 -0.73 9.94
N ALA A 15 -19.06 0.55 10.14
CA ALA A 15 -18.00 1.25 9.39
C ALA A 15 -16.58 0.94 9.88
N GLN A 16 -16.41 0.19 10.97
CA GLN A 16 -15.10 0.01 11.63
C GLN A 16 -14.28 -1.19 11.15
N SER A 17 -14.76 -1.98 10.18
CA SER A 17 -14.08 -3.23 9.79
C SER A 17 -13.42 -3.23 8.41
N VAL A 18 -13.40 -2.10 7.68
CA VAL A 18 -12.49 -1.98 6.55
C VAL A 18 -11.12 -1.66 7.14
N PRO A 19 -10.09 -2.53 7.03
CA PRO A 19 -8.77 -2.16 7.49
C PRO A 19 -8.40 -0.91 6.70
N ALA A 20 -8.28 0.23 7.37
CA ALA A 20 -8.00 1.51 6.74
C ALA A 20 -6.80 1.32 5.82
N GLN A 21 -7.08 1.11 4.53
CA GLN A 21 -6.05 1.02 3.53
C GLN A 21 -5.56 2.44 3.43
N SER A 22 -4.41 2.73 4.05
CA SER A 22 -3.80 4.04 3.93
C SER A 22 -3.79 4.38 2.43
N PRO A 23 -4.47 5.46 2.00
CA PRO A 23 -4.61 5.79 0.58
C PRO A 23 -3.23 5.87 -0.10
N VAL A 24 -2.24 6.32 0.66
CA VAL A 24 -0.81 6.33 0.30
C VAL A 24 -0.31 4.94 -0.10
N CYS A 25 -0.61 3.88 0.67
CA CYS A 25 -0.16 2.53 0.34
C CYS A 25 -0.79 1.98 -0.95
N SER A 26 -2.05 2.35 -1.24
CA SER A 26 -2.70 1.94 -2.49
C SER A 26 -1.99 2.56 -3.70
N GLU A 27 -1.67 3.85 -3.60
CA GLU A 27 -0.99 4.62 -4.64
C GLU A 27 0.44 4.12 -4.87
N VAL A 28 1.23 4.00 -3.80
CA VAL A 28 2.59 3.45 -3.79
C VAL A 28 2.61 2.07 -4.44
N CYS A 29 1.68 1.19 -4.07
CA CYS A 29 1.68 -0.17 -4.60
C CYS A 29 1.18 -0.25 -6.04
N GLY A 30 0.36 0.70 -6.48
CA GLY A 30 0.05 0.90 -7.89
C GLY A 30 1.31 1.25 -8.68
N PHE A 31 2.06 2.25 -8.21
CA PHE A 31 3.33 2.67 -8.80
C PHE A 31 4.36 1.53 -8.82
N TYR A 32 4.57 0.85 -7.69
CA TYR A 32 5.50 -0.27 -7.59
C TYR A 32 5.15 -1.40 -8.57
N SER A 33 3.87 -1.75 -8.68
CA SER A 33 3.44 -2.78 -9.65
C SER A 33 3.76 -2.39 -11.09
N GLY A 34 3.57 -1.11 -11.44
CA GLY A 34 3.98 -0.58 -12.74
C GLY A 34 5.49 -0.65 -12.97
N CYS A 35 6.28 -0.36 -11.94
CA CYS A 35 7.74 -0.50 -11.98
C CYS A 35 8.20 -1.94 -12.17
N VAL A 36 7.57 -2.89 -11.49
CA VAL A 36 7.87 -4.32 -11.67
C VAL A 36 7.49 -4.74 -13.10
N GLU A 37 6.36 -4.29 -13.64
CA GLU A 37 5.98 -4.61 -15.03
C GLU A 37 6.96 -4.06 -16.07
N GLN A 38 7.53 -2.88 -15.85
CA GLN A 38 8.52 -2.28 -16.77
C GLN A 38 9.89 -2.99 -16.72
N ASN A 39 10.26 -3.54 -15.56
CA ASN A 39 11.57 -4.17 -15.36
C ASN A 39 11.51 -5.70 -15.39
N ALA A 40 10.31 -6.28 -15.48
CA ALA A 40 10.15 -7.72 -15.54
C ALA A 40 10.64 -8.25 -16.90
N PRO A 41 11.41 -9.36 -16.90
CA PRO A 41 11.89 -9.98 -18.15
C PRO A 41 10.75 -10.57 -19.00
N ARG A 42 9.55 -10.70 -18.42
CA ARG A 42 8.33 -11.13 -19.09
C ARG A 42 7.14 -10.39 -18.52
N LYS A 43 6.07 -10.28 -19.33
CA LYS A 43 4.80 -9.74 -18.87
C LYS A 43 4.27 -10.60 -17.72
N LEU A 44 3.99 -9.95 -16.58
CA LEU A 44 3.39 -10.61 -15.43
C LEU A 44 1.95 -11.01 -15.76
N SER A 45 1.57 -12.23 -15.35
CA SER A 45 0.18 -12.69 -15.38
C SER A 45 -0.67 -11.93 -14.35
N ALA A 46 -2.00 -11.99 -14.50
CA ALA A 46 -2.93 -11.31 -13.59
C ALA A 46 -2.77 -11.76 -12.13
N ASP A 47 -2.53 -13.05 -11.90
CA ASP A 47 -2.24 -13.62 -10.58
C ASP A 47 -0.95 -13.06 -9.98
N GLU A 48 0.11 -12.97 -10.77
CA GLU A 48 1.39 -12.44 -10.30
C GLU A 48 1.29 -10.96 -9.95
N LYS A 49 0.61 -10.16 -10.77
CA LYS A 49 0.33 -8.74 -10.48
C LYS A 49 -0.44 -8.60 -9.16
N THR A 50 -1.43 -9.46 -8.93
CA THR A 50 -2.21 -9.48 -7.69
C THR A 50 -1.32 -9.80 -6.49
N LYS A 51 -0.45 -10.80 -6.60
CA LYS A 51 0.52 -11.16 -5.55
C LYS A 51 1.52 -10.05 -5.26
N VAL A 52 2.06 -9.39 -6.29
CA VAL A 52 2.98 -8.25 -6.16
C VAL A 52 2.30 -7.10 -5.42
N LYS A 53 1.08 -6.73 -5.85
CA LYS A 53 0.31 -5.66 -5.20
C LYS A 53 -0.03 -6.01 -3.75
N ALA A 54 -0.45 -7.24 -3.46
CA ALA A 54 -0.74 -7.69 -2.11
C ALA A 54 0.50 -7.71 -1.20
N GLY A 55 1.64 -8.19 -1.71
CA GLY A 55 2.93 -8.18 -1.00
C GLY A 55 3.40 -6.76 -0.69
N CYS A 56 3.24 -5.85 -1.65
CA CYS A 56 3.51 -4.43 -1.44
C CYS A 56 2.58 -3.84 -0.38
N LEU A 57 1.27 -4.07 -0.45
CA LEU A 57 0.31 -3.51 0.52
C LEU A 57 0.61 -3.98 1.94
N ASN A 58 0.95 -5.26 2.11
CA ASN A 58 1.32 -5.80 3.42
C ASN A 58 2.61 -5.18 3.96
N SER A 59 3.62 -4.97 3.10
CA SER A 59 4.89 -4.35 3.50
C SER A 59 4.71 -2.85 3.79
N CYS A 60 3.92 -2.15 2.97
CA CYS A 60 3.60 -0.74 3.16
C CYS A 60 2.84 -0.51 4.47
N LYS A 61 1.89 -1.39 4.83
CA LYS A 61 1.20 -1.26 6.13
C LYS A 61 2.16 -1.34 7.32
N LYS A 62 3.18 -2.19 7.26
CA LYS A 62 4.17 -2.37 8.33
C LYS A 62 5.20 -1.24 8.40
N HIS A 63 5.45 -0.57 7.28
CA HIS A 63 6.51 0.43 7.15
C HIS A 63 5.99 1.71 6.46
N SER A 64 4.76 2.11 6.77
CA SER A 64 4.00 3.11 6.01
C SER A 64 4.71 4.45 5.92
N GLN A 65 5.34 4.88 7.02
CA GLN A 65 6.07 6.14 7.08
C GLN A 65 7.32 6.16 6.19
N ALA A 66 8.11 5.08 6.22
CA ALA A 66 9.30 4.95 5.38
C ALA A 66 8.95 4.83 3.90
N VAL A 67 7.92 4.06 3.59
CA VAL A 67 7.45 3.87 2.20
C VAL A 67 6.87 5.18 1.64
N ALA A 68 6.11 5.93 2.44
CA ALA A 68 5.60 7.24 2.04
C ALA A 68 6.73 8.24 1.78
N ALA A 69 7.74 8.30 2.65
CA ALA A 69 8.90 9.17 2.46
C ALA A 69 9.67 8.82 1.17
N CYS A 70 9.91 7.54 0.90
CA CYS A 70 10.54 7.10 -0.35
C CYS A 70 9.70 7.46 -1.59
N PHE A 71 8.38 7.32 -1.49
CA PHE A 71 7.48 7.64 -2.59
C PHE A 71 7.45 9.14 -2.91
N GLU A 72 7.37 10.01 -1.90
CA GLU A 72 7.36 11.47 -2.15
C GLU A 72 8.64 11.96 -2.84
N ASN A 73 9.80 11.38 -2.48
CA ASN A 73 11.09 11.77 -3.04
C ASN A 73 11.40 11.13 -4.40
N HIS A 74 10.78 9.99 -4.72
CA HIS A 74 11.12 9.20 -5.91
C HIS A 74 9.90 8.76 -6.74
N LYS A 75 8.75 9.41 -6.58
CA LYS A 75 7.58 9.20 -7.45
C LYS A 75 8.02 9.42 -8.91
N ASN A 76 7.68 8.46 -9.77
CA ASN A 76 8.11 8.35 -11.18
C ASN A 76 9.50 7.76 -11.44
N GLN A 77 10.28 7.39 -10.41
CA GLN A 77 11.61 6.80 -10.59
C GLN A 77 11.69 5.41 -9.97
N CYS A 78 11.46 4.36 -10.77
CA CYS A 78 11.36 2.99 -10.29
C CYS A 78 12.58 2.48 -9.53
N LYS A 79 13.78 2.67 -10.08
CA LYS A 79 15.02 2.21 -9.46
C LYS A 79 15.34 2.97 -8.16
N PRO A 80 15.37 4.33 -8.14
CA PRO A 80 15.57 5.11 -6.91
C PRO A 80 14.53 4.82 -5.82
N PHE A 81 13.26 4.63 -6.21
CA PHE A 81 12.21 4.26 -5.27
C PHE A 81 12.48 2.88 -4.63
N ASN A 82 12.82 1.87 -5.44
CA ASN A 82 13.11 0.53 -4.94
C ASN A 82 14.35 0.52 -4.04
N ASP A 83 15.41 1.20 -4.45
CA ASP A 83 16.64 1.34 -3.66
C ASP A 83 16.36 2.02 -2.31
N CYS A 84 15.52 3.06 -2.29
CA CYS A 84 15.10 3.74 -1.06
C CYS A 84 14.33 2.79 -0.13
N ILE A 85 13.36 2.03 -0.64
CA ILE A 85 12.58 1.09 0.17
C ILE A 85 13.45 -0.01 0.77
N VAL A 86 14.33 -0.62 -0.04
CA VAL A 86 15.24 -1.67 0.43
C VAL A 86 16.17 -1.13 1.53
N ASN A 87 16.73 0.07 1.34
CA ASN A 87 17.56 0.72 2.34
C ASN A 87 16.78 1.02 3.63
N ALA A 88 15.56 1.53 3.51
CA ALA A 88 14.72 1.83 4.66
C ALA A 88 14.36 0.56 5.45
N TYR A 89 14.08 -0.56 4.77
CA TYR A 89 13.81 -1.84 5.44
C TYR A 89 15.04 -2.42 6.13
N ASN A 90 16.23 -2.27 5.54
CA ASN A 90 17.48 -2.71 6.15
C ASN A 90 17.91 -1.84 7.34
N ALA A 91 17.62 -0.53 7.30
CA ALA A 91 17.92 0.38 8.41
C ALA A 91 17.10 0.06 9.68
N ASN A 92 15.88 -0.47 9.52
CA ASN A 92 15.02 -0.89 10.63
C ASN A 92 15.35 -2.30 11.19
N LYS A 93 16.39 -2.97 10.67
CA LYS A 93 16.87 -4.28 11.18
C LYS A 93 18.07 -4.16 12.13
N LYS A 94 18.59 -2.95 12.38
CA LYS A 94 19.61 -2.67 13.40
C LYS A 94 18.94 -2.26 14.69
#